data_AF-A0A9E1RZY5-F1
#
_entry.id   AF-A0A9E1RZY5-F1
#
_cell.length_a   1.000
_cell.length_b   1.000
_cell.length_c   1.000
_cell.angle_alpha   90.00
_cell.angle_beta   90.00
_cell.angle_gamma   90.00
#
_symmetry.space_group_name_H-M   'P 1'
#
loop_
_entity.id
_entity.type
_entity.pdbx_description
1 polymer ?
#
loop_
_entity_poly.entity_id
_entity_poly.type
_entity_poly.pdbx_seq_one_letter_code
_entity_poly.pdbx_strand_id
1 'polypeptide(L)'
;MTESIYQQIGGEAAVNAAVDVFYRKVLSDDSISGFFDDTDMDAQREKQKAFLTMVFGGPNEYSGKDLRTAHAKLVADGLNGSHFDAVAGHLQATLSELGVPENIAGEIMSIAASTKGDVLNQ
;
A
#
# COMPACT_ATOMS: atom_id res chain seq x y z
N MET A 1 -21.21 13.48 10.93
CA MET A 1 -19.78 13.27 10.64
C MET A 1 -19.69 11.90 10.02
N THR A 2 -19.23 11.80 8.78
CA THR A 2 -18.98 10.51 8.13
C THR A 2 -17.78 9.87 8.81
N GLU A 3 -17.89 8.60 9.25
CA GLU A 3 -16.75 7.84 9.77
C GLU A 3 -15.66 7.73 8.70
N SER A 4 -14.38 7.81 9.09
CA SER A 4 -13.28 7.62 8.13
C SER A 4 -13.26 6.19 7.62
N ILE A 5 -12.66 5.95 6.44
CA ILE A 5 -12.47 4.59 5.90
C ILE A 5 -11.81 3.70 6.95
N TYR A 6 -10.85 4.24 7.70
CA TYR A 6 -10.15 3.56 8.78
C TYR A 6 -11.12 3.00 9.83
N GLN A 7 -12.08 3.80 10.28
CA GLN A 7 -13.09 3.34 11.24
C GLN A 7 -14.03 2.31 10.61
N GLN A 8 -14.46 2.55 9.37
CA GLN A 8 -15.40 1.68 8.67
C GLN A 8 -14.84 0.26 8.42
N ILE A 9 -13.54 0.13 8.19
CA ILE A 9 -12.89 -1.17 7.97
C ILE A 9 -12.54 -1.92 9.26
N GLY A 10 -12.71 -1.30 10.44
CA GLY A 10 -12.36 -1.92 11.74
C GLY A 10 -11.07 -1.42 12.39
N GLY A 11 -10.53 -0.29 11.93
CA GLY A 11 -9.40 0.41 12.53
C GLY A 11 -8.07 -0.34 12.42
N GLU A 12 -7.26 -0.21 13.47
CA GLU A 12 -5.86 -0.68 13.49
C GLU A 12 -5.74 -2.18 13.20
N ALA A 13 -6.63 -2.99 13.79
CA ALA A 13 -6.61 -4.44 13.61
C ALA A 13 -6.82 -4.83 12.14
N ALA A 14 -7.71 -4.13 11.43
CA ALA A 14 -7.96 -4.36 10.02
C ALA A 14 -6.79 -3.92 9.15
N VAL A 15 -6.17 -2.77 9.45
CA VAL A 15 -4.95 -2.31 8.76
C VAL A 15 -3.81 -3.31 8.95
N ASN A 16 -3.60 -3.81 10.17
CA ASN A 16 -2.57 -4.79 10.47
C ASN A 16 -2.77 -6.08 9.65
N ALA A 17 -3.99 -6.63 9.66
CA ALA A 17 -4.34 -7.80 8.87
C ALA A 17 -4.15 -7.56 7.36
N ALA A 18 -4.55 -6.40 6.86
CA ALA A 18 -4.37 -6.02 5.46
C ALA A 18 -2.91 -5.97 5.06
N VAL A 19 -2.04 -5.33 5.85
CA VAL A 19 -0.61 -5.24 5.53
C VAL A 19 0.06 -6.61 5.51
N ASP A 20 -0.30 -7.50 6.44
CA ASP A 20 0.28 -8.85 6.48
C ASP A 20 -0.17 -9.71 5.29
N VAL A 21 -1.45 -9.65 4.92
CA VAL A 21 -1.97 -10.34 3.72
C VAL A 21 -1.35 -9.77 2.45
N PHE A 22 -1.28 -8.44 2.35
CA PHE A 22 -0.72 -7.73 1.20
C PHE A 22 0.74 -8.10 0.94
N TYR A 23 1.60 -8.04 1.95
CA TYR A 23 3.02 -8.38 1.74
C TYR A 23 3.27 -9.85 1.49
N ARG A 24 2.43 -10.76 2.02
CA ARG A 24 2.51 -12.17 1.61
C ARG A 24 2.30 -12.34 0.11
N LYS A 25 1.36 -11.59 -0.48
CA LYS A 25 1.10 -11.63 -1.93
C LYS A 25 2.25 -10.98 -2.72
N VAL A 26 2.68 -9.78 -2.32
CA VAL A 26 3.78 -9.04 -2.97
C VAL A 26 5.08 -9.84 -2.98
N LEU A 27 5.44 -10.46 -1.86
CA LEU A 27 6.68 -11.25 -1.77
C LEU A 27 6.58 -12.61 -2.47
N SER A 28 5.38 -13.05 -2.85
CA SER A 28 5.17 -14.27 -3.64
C SER A 28 5.06 -14.00 -5.14
N ASP A 29 5.15 -12.74 -5.56
CA ASP A 29 5.07 -12.33 -6.97
C ASP A 29 6.48 -12.07 -7.51
N ASP A 30 6.98 -13.01 -8.31
CA ASP A 30 8.32 -12.96 -8.93
C ASP A 30 8.58 -11.70 -9.79
N SER A 31 7.52 -11.01 -10.24
CA SER A 31 7.68 -9.77 -11.02
C SER A 31 8.05 -8.55 -10.19
N ILE A 32 7.84 -8.58 -8.87
CA ILE A 32 8.05 -7.44 -7.97
C ILE A 32 8.81 -7.78 -6.70
N SER A 33 8.90 -9.06 -6.32
CA SER A 33 9.54 -9.50 -5.07
C SER A 33 11.01 -9.10 -4.99
N GLY A 34 11.73 -9.12 -6.12
CA GLY A 34 13.15 -8.72 -6.18
C GLY A 34 13.43 -7.27 -5.79
N PHE A 35 12.45 -6.35 -5.82
CA PHE A 35 12.63 -4.99 -5.30
C PHE A 35 12.74 -4.95 -3.76
N PHE A 36 12.40 -6.05 -3.08
CA PHE A 36 12.37 -6.16 -1.63
C PHE A 36 13.50 -7.01 -1.04
N ASP A 37 14.41 -7.57 -1.86
CA ASP A 37 15.46 -8.50 -1.42
C ASP A 37 16.36 -7.93 -0.31
N ASP A 38 16.68 -6.63 -0.39
CA ASP A 38 17.49 -5.90 0.61
C ASP A 38 16.64 -5.09 1.61
N THR A 39 15.34 -5.33 1.66
CA THR A 39 14.41 -4.57 2.51
C THR A 39 14.21 -5.24 3.85
N ASP A 40 14.38 -4.48 4.94
CA ASP A 40 13.87 -4.87 6.25
C ASP A 40 12.34 -4.93 6.21
N MET A 41 11.80 -6.12 6.04
CA MET A 41 10.37 -6.33 5.85
C MET A 41 9.54 -6.02 7.10
N ASP A 42 10.12 -6.07 8.30
CA ASP A 42 9.41 -5.71 9.51
C ASP A 42 9.27 -4.19 9.59
N ALA A 43 10.36 -3.46 9.35
CA ALA A 43 10.30 -2.01 9.24
C ALA A 43 9.40 -1.55 8.07
N GLN A 44 9.37 -2.30 6.98
CA GLN A 44 8.52 -1.99 5.82
C GLN A 44 7.03 -2.19 6.14
N ARG A 45 6.66 -3.26 6.84
CA ARG A 45 5.28 -3.48 7.30
C ARG A 45 4.81 -2.35 8.20
N GLU A 46 5.63 -1.91 9.16
CA GLU A 46 5.28 -0.79 10.05
C GLU A 46 5.07 0.52 9.29
N LYS A 47 5.95 0.84 8.32
CA LYS A 47 5.76 2.01 7.44
C LYS A 47 4.49 1.91 6.61
N GLN A 48 4.19 0.73 6.08
CA GLN A 48 2.99 0.51 5.26
C GLN A 48 1.71 0.62 6.09
N LYS A 49 1.71 0.12 7.34
CA LYS A 49 0.59 0.31 8.29
C LYS A 49 0.33 1.79 8.53
N ALA A 50 1.38 2.56 8.85
CA ALA A 50 1.25 4.00 9.04
C ALA A 50 0.72 4.71 7.79
N PHE A 51 1.23 4.34 6.61
CA PHE A 51 0.76 4.89 5.34
C PHE A 51 -0.70 4.55 5.04
N LEU A 52 -1.13 3.29 5.23
CA LEU A 52 -2.53 2.91 5.02
C LEU A 52 -3.45 3.57 6.05
N THR A 53 -3.03 3.68 7.30
CA THR A 53 -3.78 4.44 8.32
C THR A 53 -3.97 5.90 7.89
N MET A 54 -2.93 6.55 7.36
CA MET A 54 -3.04 7.90 6.79
C MET A 54 -4.06 7.96 5.65
N VAL A 55 -3.91 7.08 4.66
CA VAL A 55 -4.73 7.03 3.45
C VAL A 55 -6.19 6.77 3.78
N PHE A 56 -6.47 5.97 4.80
CA PHE A 56 -7.82 5.65 5.24
C PHE A 56 -8.42 6.72 6.17
N GLY A 57 -7.73 7.83 6.41
CA GLY A 57 -8.20 8.91 7.29
C GLY A 57 -8.20 8.52 8.76
N GLY A 58 -7.32 7.60 9.16
CA GLY A 58 -7.02 7.27 10.54
C GLY A 58 -6.01 8.23 11.17
N PRO A 59 -5.80 8.16 12.49
CA PRO A 59 -4.78 8.95 13.18
C PRO A 59 -3.40 8.54 12.70
N ASN A 60 -2.64 9.46 12.13
CA ASN A 60 -1.34 9.12 11.56
C ASN A 60 -0.31 10.25 11.77
N GLU A 61 0.91 9.84 12.12
CA GLU A 61 2.11 10.67 12.23
C GLU A 61 3.18 10.24 11.20
N TYR A 62 2.76 9.98 9.95
CA TYR A 62 3.70 9.53 8.91
C TYR A 62 4.80 10.57 8.72
N SER A 63 6.01 10.19 9.13
CA SER A 63 7.24 10.98 9.07
C SER A 63 8.25 10.39 8.07
N GLY A 64 7.79 9.46 7.22
CA GLY A 64 8.62 8.85 6.18
C GLY A 64 9.00 9.84 5.08
N LYS A 65 9.91 9.39 4.21
CA LYS A 65 10.21 10.10 2.95
C LYS A 65 8.93 10.22 2.13
N ASP A 66 8.80 11.30 1.36
CA ASP A 66 7.75 11.38 0.36
C ASP A 66 7.88 10.22 -0.65
N LEU A 67 6.77 9.84 -1.28
CA LEU A 67 6.72 8.68 -2.16
C LEU A 67 7.71 8.80 -3.33
N ARG A 68 7.93 10.01 -3.85
CA ARG A 68 8.87 10.22 -4.95
C ARG A 68 10.30 9.93 -4.54
N THR A 69 10.76 10.52 -3.44
CA THR A 69 12.11 10.28 -2.89
C THR A 69 12.28 8.83 -2.44
N ALA A 70 11.25 8.19 -1.89
CA ALA A 70 11.30 6.80 -1.45
C ALA A 70 11.52 5.82 -2.63
N HIS A 71 10.91 6.08 -3.79
CA HIS A 71 10.93 5.17 -4.94
C HIS A 71 11.94 5.56 -6.05
N ALA A 72 12.56 6.74 -5.97
CA ALA A 72 13.47 7.26 -7.01
C ALA A 72 14.59 6.28 -7.40
N LYS A 73 15.22 5.61 -6.42
CA LYS A 73 16.24 4.59 -6.71
C LYS A 73 15.63 3.38 -7.42
N LEU A 74 14.46 2.91 -6.99
CA LEU A 74 13.80 1.76 -7.61
C LEU A 74 13.43 2.06 -9.08
N VAL A 75 13.00 3.30 -9.38
CA VAL A 75 12.76 3.74 -10.77
C VAL A 75 14.05 3.71 -11.59
N ALA A 76 15.17 4.17 -11.03
CA ALA A 76 16.47 4.05 -11.69
C ALA A 76 16.89 2.58 -11.92
N ASP A 77 16.43 1.67 -11.05
CA ASP A 77 16.70 0.23 -11.12
C ASP A 77 15.62 -0.55 -11.94
N GLY A 78 14.65 0.14 -12.56
CA GLY A 78 13.69 -0.46 -13.49
C GLY A 78 12.23 -0.56 -13.02
N LEU A 79 11.88 0.01 -11.87
CA LEU A 79 10.48 0.16 -11.43
C LEU A 79 9.69 0.93 -12.49
N ASN A 80 8.52 0.41 -12.88
CA ASN A 80 7.72 0.96 -13.97
C ASN A 80 6.22 0.67 -13.75
N GLY A 81 5.40 1.07 -14.72
CA GLY A 81 3.94 0.96 -14.64
C GLY A 81 3.42 -0.45 -14.37
N SER A 82 4.01 -1.51 -14.94
CA SER A 82 3.53 -2.87 -14.72
C SER A 82 3.76 -3.33 -13.28
N HIS A 83 4.89 -2.94 -12.68
CA HIS A 83 5.18 -3.23 -11.27
C HIS A 83 4.20 -2.51 -10.34
N PHE A 84 3.89 -1.24 -10.63
CA PHE A 84 2.87 -0.50 -9.89
C PHE A 84 1.50 -1.18 -9.98
N ASP A 85 1.10 -1.59 -11.19
CA ASP A 85 -0.20 -2.22 -11.42
C ASP A 85 -0.27 -3.61 -10.73
N ALA A 86 0.84 -4.35 -10.66
CA ALA A 86 0.93 -5.59 -9.89
C ALA A 86 0.72 -5.35 -8.39
N VAL A 87 1.41 -4.36 -7.81
CA VAL A 87 1.22 -3.96 -6.41
C VAL A 87 -0.22 -3.53 -6.13
N ALA A 88 -0.82 -2.73 -7.01
CA ALA A 88 -2.21 -2.31 -6.90
C ALA A 88 -3.18 -3.51 -6.97
N GLY A 89 -2.92 -4.48 -7.85
CA GLY A 89 -3.67 -5.73 -7.94
C GLY A 89 -3.63 -6.54 -6.63
N HIS A 90 -2.46 -6.64 -5.99
CA HIS A 90 -2.32 -7.32 -4.70
C HIS A 90 -3.07 -6.60 -3.58
N LEU A 91 -3.09 -5.26 -3.59
CA LEU A 91 -3.90 -4.49 -2.65
C LEU A 91 -5.39 -4.77 -2.86
N GLN A 92 -5.89 -4.69 -4.10
CA GLN A 92 -7.28 -5.00 -4.42
C GLN A 92 -7.68 -6.42 -4.00
N ALA A 93 -6.83 -7.41 -4.25
CA ALA A 93 -7.06 -8.79 -3.86
C ALA A 93 -7.08 -8.96 -2.33
N THR A 94 -6.22 -8.24 -1.61
CA THR A 94 -6.20 -8.22 -0.14
C THR A 94 -7.48 -7.65 0.44
N LEU A 95 -7.96 -6.52 -0.09
CA LEU A 95 -9.21 -5.90 0.36
C LEU A 95 -10.41 -6.83 0.14
N SER A 96 -10.44 -7.53 -1.01
CA SER A 96 -11.47 -8.52 -1.31
C SER A 96 -11.42 -9.73 -0.36
N GLU A 97 -10.22 -10.26 -0.10
CA GLU A 97 -10.02 -11.39 0.83
C GLU A 97 -10.46 -11.06 2.26
N LEU A 98 -10.26 -9.81 2.69
CA LEU A 98 -10.68 -9.34 4.00
C LEU A 98 -12.16 -8.91 4.07
N GLY A 99 -12.90 -9.05 2.97
CA GLY A 99 -14.32 -8.71 2.92
C GLY A 99 -14.61 -7.22 3.02
N VAL A 100 -13.67 -6.36 2.63
CA VAL A 100 -13.90 -4.91 2.56
C VAL A 100 -15.00 -4.63 1.53
N PRO A 101 -16.05 -3.86 1.87
CA PRO A 101 -17.12 -3.54 0.93
C PRO A 101 -16.61 -2.90 -0.35
N GLU A 102 -17.19 -3.26 -1.51
CA GLU A 102 -16.70 -2.81 -2.83
C GLU A 102 -16.63 -1.29 -2.97
N ASN A 103 -17.59 -0.55 -2.38
CA ASN A 103 -17.57 0.91 -2.40
C ASN A 103 -16.34 1.46 -1.66
N ILE A 104 -15.97 0.85 -0.53
CA ILE A 104 -14.81 1.25 0.26
C ILE A 104 -13.51 0.83 -0.42
N ALA A 105 -13.46 -0.39 -0.97
CA ALA A 105 -12.32 -0.85 -1.75
C ALA A 105 -12.07 0.05 -2.96
N GLY A 106 -13.12 0.52 -3.65
CA GLY A 106 -13.02 1.47 -4.76
C GLY A 106 -12.44 2.83 -4.36
N GLU A 107 -12.83 3.35 -3.20
CA GLU A 107 -12.25 4.59 -2.64
C GLU A 107 -10.76 4.41 -2.32
N ILE A 108 -10.40 3.31 -1.64
CA ILE A 108 -9.01 2.96 -1.33
C ILE A 108 -8.16 2.88 -2.60
N MET A 109 -8.66 2.17 -3.62
CA MET A 109 -7.94 1.98 -4.88
C MET A 109 -7.81 3.28 -5.67
N SER A 110 -8.80 4.18 -5.58
CA SER A 110 -8.71 5.51 -6.17
C SER A 110 -7.61 6.36 -5.52
N ILE A 111 -7.46 6.29 -4.20
CA ILE A 111 -6.38 6.97 -3.50
C ILE A 111 -5.03 6.36 -3.89
N ALA A 112 -4.92 5.03 -3.88
CA ALA A 112 -3.70 4.33 -4.29
C ALA A 112 -3.28 4.74 -5.72
N ALA A 113 -4.21 4.75 -6.67
CA ALA A 113 -3.96 5.15 -8.05
C ALA A 113 -3.46 6.60 -8.17
N SER A 114 -3.90 7.52 -7.30
CA SER A 114 -3.44 8.91 -7.33
C SER A 114 -1.95 9.07 -7.00
N THR A 115 -1.35 8.08 -6.32
CA THR A 115 0.08 8.09 -5.96
C THR A 115 1.01 7.64 -7.09
N LYS A 116 0.46 7.13 -8.21
CA LYS A 116 1.24 6.53 -9.30
C LYS A 116 2.32 7.46 -9.86
N GLY A 117 2.00 8.74 -10.02
CA GLY A 117 2.95 9.75 -10.51
C GLY A 117 4.16 9.89 -9.59
N ASP A 118 3.94 9.98 -8.27
CA ASP A 118 5.03 10.10 -7.31
C ASP A 118 5.87 8.82 -7.25
N VAL A 119 5.24 7.65 -7.15
CA VAL A 119 5.94 6.37 -7.11
C VAL A 119 6.80 6.15 -8.35
N LEU A 120 6.28 6.45 -9.54
CA LEU A 120 6.99 6.28 -10.81
C LEU A 120 7.89 7.46 -11.18
N ASN A 121 8.00 8.47 -10.31
CA ASN A 121 8.80 9.68 -10.56
C ASN A 121 8.40 10.41 -11.86
N GLN A 122 7.10 10.54 -12.13
CA GLN A 122 6.49 11.20 -13.30
C GLN A 122 5.88 12.56 -12.97
#